data_AF-A0A371J1P4-F1
#
_entry.id   AF-A0A371J1P4-F1
#
_cell.length_a   1.000
_cell.length_b   1.000
_cell.length_c   1.000
_cell.angle_alpha   90.00
_cell.angle_beta   90.00
_cell.angle_gamma   90.00
#
_symmetry.space_group_name_H-M   'P 1'
#
loop_
_entity.id
_entity.type
_entity.pdbx_description
1 polymer ?
#
loop_
_entity_poly.entity_id
_entity_poly.type
_entity_poly.pdbx_seq_one_letter_code
_entity_poly.pdbx_strand_id
1 'polypeptide(L)'
;MINRYIKKLVSYGIETGLLKTEDKIYATNQLLEILRLNEYEEPEKEYTDIDLEEVLKAICNYAFEQKIIDDNGTATRDLFETKLMNVLLPRPSEVIHKFQTCYKDSPKKATDYFYQFSQDSNYIRRYRVSKDIKWVANTRYGDLDITINLSKPEKDPKAIAAAKNAKQGGYPKCLLCKENEGYAGRINHPARQNHRIIPIQINNSQWGFQYSPYVYYNEHCIIFNGEHIPMKVEKTTFKKLFDFIKLFPHYFIGSNADLPIVGGSILSHDHFQGGNYEFAMAKAPMEQYY
;
A
#
# COMPACT_ATOMS: atom_id res chain seq x y z
N MET A 1 1.19 0.87 31.18
CA MET A 1 0.65 -0.12 30.21
C MET A 1 0.95 0.28 28.75
N ILE A 2 0.69 1.53 28.35
CA ILE A 2 0.97 2.01 26.98
C ILE A 2 2.46 2.02 26.60
N ASN A 3 3.37 2.35 27.54
CA ASN A 3 4.83 2.36 27.30
C ASN A 3 5.35 1.03 26.74
N ARG A 4 4.78 -0.10 27.15
CA ARG A 4 5.07 -1.43 26.59
C ARG A 4 4.79 -1.51 25.10
N TYR A 5 3.64 -0.99 24.66
CA TYR A 5 3.26 -1.03 23.25
C TYR A 5 4.06 -0.03 22.41
N ILE A 6 4.45 1.11 22.99
CA ILE A 6 5.40 2.04 22.36
C ILE A 6 6.74 1.34 22.12
N LYS A 7 7.33 0.71 23.16
CA LYS A 7 8.59 -0.04 23.01
C LYS A 7 8.46 -1.16 21.98
N LYS A 8 7.38 -1.94 22.01
CA LYS A 8 7.11 -3.00 21.00
C LYS A 8 7.05 -2.42 19.58
N LEU A 9 6.37 -1.30 19.35
CA LEU A 9 6.23 -0.70 18.02
C LEU A 9 7.59 -0.20 17.48
N VAL A 10 8.40 0.42 18.34
CA VAL A 10 9.76 0.83 17.96
C VAL A 10 10.65 -0.38 17.69
N SER A 11 10.54 -1.42 18.52
CA SER A 11 11.28 -2.68 18.33
C SER A 11 10.91 -3.36 17.01
N TYR A 12 9.63 -3.39 16.66
CA TYR A 12 9.15 -3.85 15.35
C TYR A 12 9.79 -3.08 14.19
N GLY A 13 9.85 -1.73 14.31
CA GLY A 13 10.49 -0.90 13.29
C GLY A 13 11.97 -1.26 13.06
N ILE A 14 12.69 -1.58 14.14
CA ILE A 14 14.10 -2.00 14.07
C ILE A 14 14.21 -3.43 13.51
N GLU A 15 13.41 -4.36 13.99
CA GLU A 15 13.39 -5.77 13.57
C GLU A 15 13.12 -5.93 12.08
N THR A 16 12.20 -5.13 11.54
CA THR A 16 11.85 -5.11 10.10
C THR A 16 12.79 -4.24 9.25
N GLY A 17 13.71 -3.50 9.87
CA GLY A 17 14.61 -2.59 9.17
C GLY A 17 13.95 -1.34 8.58
N LEU A 18 12.70 -1.03 8.97
CA LEU A 18 12.06 0.26 8.64
C LEU A 18 12.79 1.41 9.35
N LEU A 19 13.19 1.17 10.59
CA LEU A 19 13.88 2.10 11.46
C LEU A 19 15.30 1.57 11.74
N LYS A 20 16.28 2.45 11.86
CA LYS A 20 17.61 2.07 12.36
C LYS A 20 17.69 2.25 13.88
N THR A 21 18.62 1.56 14.53
CA THR A 21 18.77 1.62 15.99
C THR A 21 19.07 3.03 16.48
N GLU A 22 19.78 3.84 15.69
CA GLU A 22 20.09 5.24 15.97
C GLU A 22 18.82 6.11 16.10
N ASP A 23 17.74 5.74 15.39
CA ASP A 23 16.49 6.48 15.39
C ASP A 23 15.52 6.03 16.49
N LYS A 24 15.90 5.06 17.35
CA LYS A 24 15.04 4.51 18.42
C LYS A 24 14.45 5.62 19.31
N ILE A 25 15.30 6.52 19.80
CA ILE A 25 14.90 7.63 20.69
C ILE A 25 14.01 8.62 19.93
N TYR A 26 14.37 8.95 18.68
CA TYR A 26 13.58 9.84 17.84
C TYR A 26 12.17 9.29 17.62
N ALA A 27 12.05 8.04 17.18
CA ALA A 27 10.76 7.38 16.95
C ALA A 27 9.92 7.32 18.24
N THR A 28 10.56 7.05 19.38
CA THR A 28 9.88 7.04 20.68
C THR A 28 9.28 8.40 20.99
N ASN A 29 10.05 9.49 20.88
CA ASN A 29 9.57 10.84 21.14
C ASN A 29 8.42 11.26 20.21
N GLN A 30 8.50 10.90 18.93
CA GLN A 30 7.42 11.17 17.98
C GLN A 30 6.14 10.40 18.31
N LEU A 31 6.24 9.15 18.76
CA LEU A 31 5.09 8.38 19.24
C LEU A 31 4.49 8.99 20.51
N LEU A 32 5.30 9.47 21.46
CA LEU A 32 4.82 10.15 22.67
C LEU A 32 4.04 11.41 22.33
N GLU A 33 4.54 12.23 21.38
CA GLU A 33 3.84 13.42 20.89
C GLU A 33 2.47 13.06 20.29
N ILE A 34 2.43 12.05 19.41
CA ILE A 34 1.18 11.57 18.79
C ILE A 34 0.18 11.10 19.85
N LEU A 35 0.69 10.44 20.90
CA LEU A 35 -0.09 9.88 22.00
C LEU A 35 -0.36 10.88 23.14
N ARG A 36 0.08 12.15 23.00
CA ARG A 36 -0.06 13.22 24.00
C ARG A 36 0.48 12.81 25.39
N LEU A 37 1.61 12.11 25.40
CA LEU A 37 2.31 11.67 26.61
C LEU A 37 3.47 12.60 26.92
N ASN A 38 3.57 13.07 28.17
CA ASN A 38 4.67 13.91 28.64
C ASN A 38 5.77 13.11 29.36
N GLU A 39 5.45 11.87 29.76
CA GLU A 39 6.33 11.00 30.53
C GLU A 39 6.43 9.63 29.83
N TYR A 40 7.63 9.07 29.85
CA TYR A 40 7.90 7.74 29.33
C TYR A 40 8.92 7.04 30.22
N GLU A 41 8.50 5.89 30.73
CA GLU A 41 9.37 4.96 31.44
C GLU A 41 9.54 3.76 30.51
N GLU A 42 10.77 3.60 29.98
CA GLU A 42 11.07 2.51 29.07
C GLU A 42 11.00 1.17 29.82
N PRO A 43 10.15 0.22 29.38
CA PRO A 43 10.13 -1.11 29.98
C PRO A 43 11.50 -1.78 29.87
N GLU A 44 12.00 -2.40 30.94
CA GLU A 44 13.27 -3.14 30.93
C GLU A 44 13.25 -4.34 29.98
N LYS A 45 12.08 -4.97 29.83
CA LYS A 45 11.91 -6.14 28.96
C LYS A 45 12.16 -5.78 27.49
N GLU A 46 12.98 -6.58 26.82
CA GLU A 46 13.13 -6.57 25.36
C GLU A 46 12.05 -7.44 24.69
N TYR A 47 11.69 -7.08 23.46
CA TYR A 47 10.65 -7.74 22.70
C TYR A 47 11.14 -8.07 21.28
N THR A 48 10.81 -9.26 20.79
CA THR A 48 11.06 -9.74 19.42
C THR A 48 9.77 -10.36 18.88
N ASP A 49 9.73 -10.65 17.58
CA ASP A 49 8.61 -11.35 16.92
C ASP A 49 7.28 -10.62 17.15
N ILE A 50 7.32 -9.30 16.95
CA ILE A 50 6.21 -8.42 17.31
C ILE A 50 4.99 -8.65 16.41
N ASP A 51 3.87 -9.02 17.02
CA ASP A 51 2.56 -8.97 16.36
C ASP A 51 2.12 -7.51 16.19
N LEU A 52 2.28 -6.99 14.98
CA LEU A 52 1.92 -5.61 14.66
C LEU A 52 0.41 -5.33 14.81
N GLU A 53 -0.48 -6.28 14.49
CA GLU A 53 -1.93 -6.07 14.61
C GLU A 53 -2.30 -5.88 16.09
N GLU A 54 -1.76 -6.72 16.97
CA GLU A 54 -1.95 -6.62 18.42
C GLU A 54 -1.48 -5.28 18.97
N VAL A 55 -0.27 -4.86 18.60
CA VAL A 55 0.34 -3.61 19.06
C VAL A 55 -0.45 -2.39 18.59
N LEU A 56 -0.74 -2.29 17.29
CA LEU A 56 -1.51 -1.17 16.74
C LEU A 56 -2.92 -1.14 17.35
N LYS A 57 -3.56 -2.30 17.52
CA LYS A 57 -4.88 -2.39 18.15
C LYS A 57 -4.86 -1.83 19.57
N ALA A 58 -3.87 -2.19 20.38
CA ALA A 58 -3.73 -1.71 21.74
C ALA A 58 -3.47 -0.19 21.80
N ILE A 59 -2.61 0.34 20.94
CA ILE A 59 -2.31 1.78 20.88
C ILE A 59 -3.54 2.58 20.43
N CYS A 60 -4.28 2.10 19.43
CA CYS A 60 -5.52 2.73 18.99
C CYS A 60 -6.63 2.68 20.05
N ASN A 61 -6.72 1.59 20.84
CA ASN A 61 -7.66 1.53 21.97
C ASN A 61 -7.33 2.59 23.01
N TYR A 62 -6.06 2.71 23.38
CA TYR A 62 -5.59 3.78 24.26
C TYR A 62 -5.91 5.16 23.70
N ALA A 63 -5.65 5.41 22.41
CA ALA A 63 -5.95 6.68 21.77
C ALA A 63 -7.45 7.03 21.79
N PHE A 64 -8.33 6.03 21.65
CA PHE A 64 -9.76 6.23 21.78
C PHE A 64 -10.17 6.55 23.24
N GLU A 65 -9.69 5.76 24.21
CA GLU A 65 -9.97 5.96 25.64
C GLU A 65 -9.51 7.34 26.14
N GLN A 66 -8.37 7.82 25.65
CA GLN A 66 -7.82 9.13 25.98
C GLN A 66 -8.35 10.28 25.10
N LYS A 67 -9.33 10.02 24.22
CA LYS A 67 -9.94 11.02 23.33
C LYS A 67 -8.91 11.73 22.43
N ILE A 68 -7.88 11.00 22.00
CA ILE A 68 -6.90 11.44 21.00
C ILE A 68 -7.48 11.29 19.60
N ILE A 69 -8.30 10.26 19.40
CA ILE A 69 -9.13 10.07 18.20
C ILE A 69 -10.61 10.20 18.55
N ASP A 70 -11.40 10.71 17.60
CA ASP A 70 -12.78 11.15 17.85
C ASP A 70 -13.77 9.98 18.01
N ASP A 71 -13.48 8.84 17.40
CA ASP A 71 -14.33 7.65 17.46
C ASP A 71 -13.53 6.35 17.25
N ASN A 72 -14.16 5.22 17.56
CA ASN A 72 -13.55 3.89 17.47
C ASN A 72 -13.85 3.16 16.14
N GLY A 73 -14.35 3.86 15.13
CA GLY A 73 -14.66 3.31 13.81
C GLY A 73 -13.42 2.96 13.00
N THR A 74 -13.56 2.01 12.08
CA THR A 74 -12.46 1.50 11.26
C THR A 74 -11.75 2.61 10.48
N ALA A 75 -12.48 3.56 9.91
CA ALA A 75 -11.89 4.65 9.15
C ALA A 75 -10.98 5.53 10.01
N THR A 76 -11.44 5.94 11.19
CA THR A 76 -10.68 6.78 12.13
C THR A 76 -9.45 6.05 12.66
N ARG A 77 -9.59 4.76 12.99
CA ARG A 77 -8.46 3.91 13.38
C ARG A 77 -7.44 3.75 12.26
N ASP A 78 -7.89 3.54 11.02
CA ASP A 78 -7.00 3.41 9.87
C ASP A 78 -6.18 4.69 9.64
N LEU A 79 -6.78 5.89 9.76
CA LEU A 79 -6.05 7.16 9.71
C LEU A 79 -4.96 7.20 10.80
N PHE A 80 -5.32 6.85 12.03
CA PHE A 80 -4.39 6.91 13.16
C PHE A 80 -3.26 5.87 13.06
N GLU A 81 -3.55 4.63 12.66
CA GLU A 81 -2.55 3.57 12.46
C GLU A 81 -1.50 3.99 11.43
N THR A 82 -1.92 4.57 10.30
CA THR A 82 -0.96 5.03 9.29
C THR A 82 -0.08 6.18 9.79
N LYS A 83 -0.61 7.05 10.67
CA LYS A 83 0.16 8.11 11.34
C LYS A 83 1.24 7.54 12.24
N LEU A 84 0.91 6.52 13.04
CA LEU A 84 1.87 5.80 13.89
C LEU A 84 2.94 5.11 13.05
N MET A 85 2.55 4.37 12.01
CA MET A 85 3.49 3.67 11.14
C MET A 85 4.46 4.61 10.44
N ASN A 86 4.01 5.80 10.02
CA ASN A 86 4.88 6.75 9.36
C ASN A 86 6.06 7.23 10.23
N VAL A 87 5.95 7.15 11.56
CA VAL A 87 7.08 7.46 12.46
C VAL A 87 8.23 6.48 12.28
N LEU A 88 7.92 5.22 11.95
CA LEU A 88 8.92 4.17 11.78
C LEU A 88 9.55 4.20 10.39
N LEU A 89 8.95 4.91 9.43
CA LEU A 89 9.31 4.78 8.03
C LEU A 89 10.41 5.77 7.63
N PRO A 90 11.35 5.34 6.78
CA PRO A 90 12.32 6.22 6.19
C PRO A 90 11.64 7.20 5.21
N ARG A 91 12.34 8.30 4.89
CA ARG A 91 11.84 9.29 3.94
C ARG A 91 11.80 8.69 2.52
N PRO A 92 10.94 9.22 1.61
CA PRO A 92 10.86 8.72 0.24
C PRO A 92 12.21 8.61 -0.48
N SER A 93 13.09 9.60 -0.30
CA SER A 93 14.44 9.60 -0.89
C SER A 93 15.28 8.38 -0.50
N GLU A 94 15.18 7.92 0.74
CA GLU A 94 15.95 6.78 1.24
C GLU A 94 15.42 5.47 0.68
N VAL A 95 14.09 5.32 0.61
CA VAL A 95 13.43 4.16 0.00
C VAL A 95 13.77 4.05 -1.48
N ILE A 96 13.71 5.17 -2.20
CA ILE A 96 14.07 5.25 -3.62
C ILE A 96 15.55 4.88 -3.82
N HIS A 97 16.45 5.42 -2.99
CA HIS A 97 17.87 5.11 -3.11
C HIS A 97 18.17 3.62 -2.83
N LYS A 98 17.53 3.04 -1.81
CA LYS A 98 17.66 1.62 -1.50
C LYS A 98 17.11 0.75 -2.62
N PHE A 99 15.95 1.12 -3.19
CA PHE A 99 15.37 0.45 -4.36
C PHE A 99 16.34 0.47 -5.55
N GLN A 100 16.87 1.64 -5.91
CA GLN A 100 17.84 1.79 -7.00
C GLN A 100 19.11 0.99 -6.76
N THR A 101 19.58 0.93 -5.51
CA THR A 101 20.74 0.10 -5.14
C THR A 101 20.44 -1.38 -5.38
N CYS A 102 19.29 -1.89 -4.94
CA CYS A 102 18.89 -3.27 -5.20
C CYS A 102 18.66 -3.53 -6.70
N TYR A 103 18.20 -2.53 -7.44
CA TYR A 103 17.93 -2.64 -8.87
C TYR A 103 19.20 -2.82 -9.70
N LYS A 104 20.33 -2.25 -9.26
CA LYS A 104 21.65 -2.47 -9.89
C LYS A 104 22.05 -3.95 -9.89
N ASP A 105 21.66 -4.69 -8.87
CA ASP A 105 21.88 -6.14 -8.82
C ASP A 105 20.88 -6.88 -9.71
N SER A 106 19.58 -6.59 -9.56
CA SER A 106 18.53 -7.08 -10.48
C SER A 106 17.19 -6.38 -10.23
N PRO A 107 16.30 -6.29 -11.25
CA PRO A 107 14.93 -5.81 -11.07
C PRO A 107 14.14 -6.60 -10.01
N LYS A 108 14.38 -7.92 -9.93
CA LYS A 108 13.72 -8.79 -8.96
C LYS A 108 14.11 -8.43 -7.52
N LYS A 109 15.41 -8.27 -7.22
CA LYS A 109 15.84 -7.86 -5.86
C LYS A 109 15.24 -6.52 -5.43
N ALA A 110 15.10 -5.56 -6.35
CA ALA A 110 14.49 -4.26 -6.05
C ALA A 110 13.00 -4.39 -5.71
N THR A 111 12.27 -5.18 -6.48
CA THR A 111 10.84 -5.42 -6.29
C THR A 111 10.55 -6.28 -5.06
N ASP A 112 11.37 -7.30 -4.78
CA ASP A 112 11.34 -8.10 -3.54
C ASP A 112 11.51 -7.20 -2.30
N TYR A 113 12.55 -6.35 -2.29
CA TYR A 113 12.77 -5.37 -1.22
C TYR A 113 11.55 -4.46 -1.03
N PHE A 114 11.04 -3.90 -2.12
CA PHE A 114 9.95 -2.94 -2.04
C PHE A 114 8.62 -3.57 -1.64
N TYR A 115 8.40 -4.83 -2.03
CA TYR A 115 7.20 -5.58 -1.64
C TYR A 115 7.25 -5.89 -0.14
N GLN A 116 8.39 -6.38 0.35
CA GLN A 116 8.63 -6.57 1.77
C GLN A 116 8.43 -5.27 2.56
N PHE A 117 9.04 -4.17 2.10
CA PHE A 117 8.84 -2.83 2.68
C PHE A 117 7.36 -2.43 2.74
N SER A 118 6.60 -2.67 1.68
CA SER A 118 5.17 -2.33 1.61
C SER A 118 4.31 -3.19 2.53
N GLN A 119 4.73 -4.42 2.83
CA GLN A 119 4.10 -5.25 3.84
C GLN A 119 4.45 -4.79 5.25
N ASP A 120 5.73 -4.54 5.51
CA ASP A 120 6.21 -4.20 6.85
C ASP A 120 5.78 -2.81 7.28
N SER A 121 5.63 -1.87 6.35
CA SER A 121 5.05 -0.55 6.60
C SER A 121 3.57 -0.57 6.94
N ASN A 122 2.94 -1.75 6.88
CA ASN A 122 1.50 -1.95 7.01
C ASN A 122 0.68 -1.20 5.95
N TYR A 123 1.29 -0.86 4.81
CA TYR A 123 0.55 -0.36 3.66
C TYR A 123 -0.26 -1.49 3.01
N ILE A 124 0.38 -2.65 2.81
CA ILE A 124 -0.28 -3.92 2.55
C ILE A 124 -0.56 -4.59 3.89
N ARG A 125 -1.81 -4.53 4.34
CA ARG A 125 -2.23 -5.02 5.66
C ARG A 125 -2.34 -6.54 5.66
N ARG A 126 -1.21 -7.23 5.89
CA ARG A 126 -1.10 -8.71 5.82
C ARG A 126 -2.18 -9.43 6.64
N TYR A 127 -2.47 -8.95 7.84
CA TYR A 127 -3.51 -9.53 8.72
C TYR A 127 -4.95 -9.36 8.22
N ARG A 128 -5.19 -8.43 7.29
CA ARG A 128 -6.47 -8.31 6.57
C ARG A 128 -6.49 -9.21 5.34
N VAL A 129 -5.39 -9.24 4.58
CA VAL A 129 -5.24 -10.07 3.37
C VAL A 129 -5.29 -11.56 3.71
N SER A 130 -4.76 -11.99 4.86
CA SER A 130 -4.82 -13.39 5.30
C SER A 130 -6.25 -13.90 5.56
N LYS A 131 -7.23 -13.00 5.68
CA LYS A 131 -8.65 -13.34 5.85
C LYS A 131 -9.34 -13.57 4.50
N ASP A 132 -8.70 -13.23 3.38
CA ASP A 132 -9.27 -13.46 2.06
C ASP A 132 -9.46 -14.96 1.80
N ILE A 133 -10.60 -15.31 1.20
CA ILE A 133 -10.93 -16.70 0.88
C ILE A 133 -10.50 -16.94 -0.57
N LYS A 134 -9.66 -17.95 -0.80
CA LYS A 134 -9.12 -18.29 -2.12
C LYS A 134 -9.27 -19.78 -2.38
N TRP A 135 -9.78 -20.13 -3.55
CA TRP A 135 -9.83 -21.53 -4.00
C TRP A 135 -9.75 -21.60 -5.52
N VAL A 136 -9.36 -22.78 -6.00
CA VAL A 136 -9.33 -23.09 -7.44
C VAL A 136 -10.48 -24.05 -7.73
N ALA A 137 -11.32 -23.70 -8.68
CA ALA A 137 -12.39 -24.56 -9.17
C ALA A 137 -11.97 -25.19 -10.50
N ASN A 138 -11.94 -26.51 -10.57
CA ASN A 138 -11.71 -27.23 -11.83
C ASN A 138 -12.94 -27.06 -12.73
N THR A 139 -12.75 -26.57 -13.95
CA THR A 139 -13.82 -26.43 -14.95
C THR A 139 -13.44 -27.12 -16.26
N ARG A 140 -14.42 -27.30 -17.16
CA ARG A 140 -14.17 -27.79 -18.52
C ARG A 140 -13.28 -26.86 -19.38
N TYR A 141 -13.07 -25.63 -18.94
CA TYR A 141 -12.27 -24.60 -19.61
C TYR A 141 -10.91 -24.37 -18.93
N GLY A 142 -10.52 -25.25 -18.01
CA GLY A 142 -9.33 -25.10 -17.18
C GLY A 142 -9.64 -24.63 -15.76
N ASP A 143 -8.58 -24.36 -15.01
CA ASP A 143 -8.67 -23.93 -13.62
C ASP A 143 -9.19 -22.50 -13.52
N LEU A 144 -10.21 -22.31 -12.68
CA LEU A 144 -10.77 -21.01 -12.36
C LEU A 144 -10.33 -20.60 -10.95
N ASP A 145 -9.47 -19.58 -10.87
CA ASP A 145 -9.09 -18.94 -9.62
C ASP A 145 -10.25 -18.09 -9.10
N ILE A 146 -10.76 -18.40 -7.90
CA ILE A 146 -11.81 -17.63 -7.25
C ILE A 146 -11.29 -17.04 -5.94
N THR A 147 -11.52 -15.74 -5.75
CA THR A 147 -11.10 -15.02 -4.55
C THR A 147 -12.23 -14.14 -4.03
N ILE A 148 -12.47 -14.18 -2.71
CA ILE A 148 -13.31 -13.24 -1.99
C ILE A 148 -12.38 -12.35 -1.16
N ASN A 149 -12.28 -11.08 -1.55
CA ASN A 149 -11.43 -10.10 -0.87
C ASN A 149 -12.17 -9.50 0.33
N LEU A 150 -11.81 -9.95 1.53
CA LEU A 150 -12.30 -9.45 2.81
C LEU A 150 -11.40 -8.33 3.36
N SER A 151 -10.21 -8.13 2.77
CA SER A 151 -9.28 -7.08 3.19
C SER A 151 -9.72 -5.67 2.83
N LYS A 152 -10.55 -5.53 1.79
CA LYS A 152 -11.11 -4.25 1.36
C LYS A 152 -12.25 -3.84 2.31
N PRO A 153 -12.09 -2.75 3.10
CA PRO A 153 -13.14 -2.35 4.03
C PRO A 153 -14.39 -1.92 3.27
N GLU A 154 -15.55 -2.37 3.74
CA GLU A 154 -16.84 -1.81 3.32
C GLU A 154 -16.88 -0.32 3.69
N LYS A 155 -17.54 0.48 2.84
CA LYS A 155 -17.64 1.92 3.09
C LYS A 155 -18.59 2.16 4.26
N ASP A 156 -18.04 2.66 5.36
CA ASP A 156 -18.82 3.10 6.53
C ASP A 156 -19.88 4.16 6.11
N PRO A 157 -21.14 4.06 6.57
CA PRO A 157 -22.18 5.08 6.36
C PRO A 157 -21.71 6.52 6.64
N LYS A 158 -20.87 6.73 7.66
CA LYS A 158 -20.25 8.04 7.95
C LYS A 158 -19.32 8.50 6.84
N ALA A 159 -18.49 7.61 6.32
CA ALA A 159 -17.59 7.91 5.20
C ALA A 159 -18.39 8.21 3.92
N ILE A 160 -19.51 7.52 3.70
CA ILE A 160 -20.44 7.80 2.59
C ILE A 160 -21.07 9.20 2.74
N ALA A 161 -21.58 9.52 3.93
CA ALA A 161 -22.18 10.82 4.22
C ALA A 161 -21.16 11.97 4.07
N ALA A 162 -19.95 11.79 4.60
CA ALA A 162 -18.87 12.75 4.47
C ALA A 162 -18.41 12.93 3.01
N ALA A 163 -18.36 11.85 2.22
CA ALA A 163 -18.05 11.93 0.80
C ALA A 163 -19.11 12.72 0.01
N LYS A 164 -20.40 12.56 0.34
CA LYS A 164 -21.49 13.30 -0.29
C LYS A 164 -21.44 14.81 -0.01
N ASN A 165 -21.00 15.19 1.19
CA ASN A 165 -20.90 16.59 1.62
C ASN A 165 -19.55 17.24 1.32
N ALA A 166 -18.58 16.48 0.83
CA ALA A 166 -17.25 17.01 0.55
C ALA A 166 -17.25 17.86 -0.72
N LYS A 167 -16.53 18.99 -0.66
CA LYS A 167 -16.30 19.84 -1.83
C LYS A 167 -15.61 19.02 -2.94
N GLN A 168 -16.20 19.01 -4.14
CA GLN A 168 -15.53 18.48 -5.33
C GLN A 168 -14.31 19.36 -5.64
N GLY A 169 -13.13 18.77 -5.81
CA GLY A 169 -11.88 19.48 -6.15
C GLY A 169 -10.82 19.62 -5.03
N GLY A 170 -10.59 18.57 -4.24
CA GLY A 170 -9.59 18.58 -3.16
C GLY A 170 -8.19 18.07 -3.54
N TYR A 171 -7.20 18.33 -2.69
CA TYR A 171 -5.88 17.69 -2.69
C TYR A 171 -5.90 16.45 -1.77
N PRO A 172 -5.31 15.30 -2.17
CA PRO A 172 -4.92 14.91 -3.53
C PRO A 172 -6.13 14.81 -4.47
N LYS A 173 -5.91 15.02 -5.77
CA LYS A 173 -7.00 15.08 -6.78
C LYS A 173 -7.72 13.73 -6.98
N CYS A 174 -7.01 12.61 -6.84
CA CYS A 174 -7.59 11.27 -6.84
C CYS A 174 -6.75 10.33 -5.95
N LEU A 175 -7.11 9.05 -5.92
CA LEU A 175 -6.45 8.02 -5.10
C LEU A 175 -5.08 7.55 -5.66
N LEU A 176 -4.77 7.88 -6.92
CA LEU A 176 -3.53 7.47 -7.60
C LEU A 176 -2.51 8.62 -7.73
N CYS A 177 -2.94 9.86 -7.54
CA CYS A 177 -2.05 11.02 -7.50
C CYS A 177 -0.83 10.78 -6.62
N LYS A 178 0.37 11.10 -7.10
CA LYS A 178 1.62 10.99 -6.32
C LYS A 178 1.59 11.82 -5.04
N GLU A 179 0.78 12.87 -5.03
CA GLU A 179 0.47 13.74 -3.88
C GLU A 179 -0.11 12.98 -2.67
N ASN A 180 -0.55 11.73 -2.87
CA ASN A 180 -0.93 10.84 -1.80
C ASN A 180 0.25 10.34 -0.97
N GLU A 181 1.49 10.31 -1.47
CA GLU A 181 2.64 9.86 -0.69
C GLU A 181 2.79 10.71 0.58
N GLY A 182 2.73 10.06 1.75
CA GLY A 182 2.80 10.79 3.03
C GLY A 182 1.50 11.49 3.45
N TYR A 183 0.41 11.39 2.67
CA TYR A 183 -0.82 12.14 2.97
C TYR A 183 -1.56 11.60 4.19
N ALA A 184 -1.91 12.47 5.13
CA ALA A 184 -2.62 12.14 6.37
C ALA A 184 -4.00 11.50 6.16
N GLY A 185 -4.61 11.70 4.99
CA GLY A 185 -5.97 11.27 4.74
C GLY A 185 -6.99 12.13 5.47
N ARG A 186 -8.24 11.72 5.34
CA ARG A 186 -9.44 12.28 5.98
C ARG A 186 -10.55 11.24 5.87
N ILE A 187 -11.66 11.45 6.54
CA ILE A 187 -12.73 10.43 6.63
C ILE A 187 -13.23 9.91 5.27
N ASN A 188 -13.16 10.72 4.21
CA ASN A 188 -13.58 10.37 2.85
C ASN A 188 -12.41 10.16 1.86
N HIS A 189 -11.16 10.19 2.33
CA HIS A 189 -9.97 9.98 1.50
C HIS A 189 -8.91 9.23 2.31
N PRO A 190 -8.51 8.01 1.92
CA PRO A 190 -7.71 7.14 2.75
C PRO A 190 -6.35 7.76 3.08
N ALA A 191 -5.85 7.48 4.28
CA ALA A 191 -4.49 7.85 4.64
C ALA A 191 -3.46 7.03 3.86
N ARG A 192 -2.34 7.69 3.60
CA ARG A 192 -1.21 7.22 2.81
C ARG A 192 0.11 7.69 3.42
N GLN A 193 0.11 7.98 4.73
CA GLN A 193 1.31 8.39 5.46
C GLN A 193 2.40 7.31 5.41
N ASN A 194 2.01 6.05 5.54
CA ASN A 194 2.91 4.90 5.46
C ASN A 194 3.13 4.38 4.03
N HIS A 195 2.67 5.13 3.01
CA HIS A 195 2.84 4.78 1.61
C HIS A 195 4.11 5.41 1.03
N ARG A 196 4.79 4.69 0.13
CA ARG A 196 5.95 5.18 -0.63
C ARG A 196 5.81 4.81 -2.10
N ILE A 197 6.30 5.65 -3.00
CA ILE A 197 6.15 5.52 -4.44
C ILE A 197 7.54 5.49 -5.07
N ILE A 198 7.78 4.51 -5.95
CA ILE A 198 9.02 4.47 -6.72
C ILE A 198 8.80 5.21 -8.04
N PRO A 199 9.55 6.30 -8.31
CA PRO A 199 9.48 6.96 -9.61
C PRO A 199 10.15 6.09 -10.68
N ILE A 200 9.49 5.92 -11.81
CA ILE A 200 9.99 5.19 -12.97
C ILE A 200 9.75 6.01 -14.26
N GLN A 201 10.51 5.70 -15.31
CA GLN A 201 10.39 6.37 -16.60
C GLN A 201 9.76 5.42 -17.63
N ILE A 202 8.63 5.84 -18.20
CA ILE A 202 7.86 5.07 -19.19
C ILE A 202 7.54 5.99 -20.37
N ASN A 203 7.87 5.59 -21.60
CA ASN A 203 7.63 6.37 -22.82
C ASN A 203 8.03 7.85 -22.67
N ASN A 204 9.24 8.11 -22.16
CA ASN A 204 9.83 9.44 -21.91
C ASN A 204 9.06 10.34 -20.93
N SER A 205 8.20 9.77 -20.09
CA SER A 205 7.43 10.49 -19.08
C SER A 205 7.65 9.89 -17.70
N GLN A 206 7.40 10.69 -16.65
CA GLN A 206 7.53 10.26 -15.26
C GLN A 206 6.27 9.53 -14.82
N TRP A 207 6.45 8.35 -14.23
CA TRP A 207 5.39 7.50 -13.69
C TRP A 207 5.72 7.10 -12.27
N GLY A 208 4.70 6.74 -11.50
CA GLY A 208 4.86 6.13 -10.18
C GLY A 208 4.58 4.63 -10.22
N PHE A 209 5.39 3.86 -9.52
CA PHE A 209 5.20 2.45 -9.24
C PHE A 209 4.85 2.26 -7.76
N GLN A 210 3.75 1.54 -7.51
CA GLN A 210 3.31 1.17 -6.17
C GLN A 210 2.65 -0.21 -6.18
N TYR A 211 2.58 -0.85 -5.01
CA TYR A 211 1.70 -2.02 -4.83
C TYR A 211 0.25 -1.60 -4.57
N SER A 212 -0.69 -2.50 -4.83
CA SER A 212 -2.06 -2.37 -4.37
C SER A 212 -2.12 -2.70 -2.87
N PRO A 213 -2.79 -1.88 -2.03
CA PRO A 213 -3.01 -2.23 -0.61
C PRO A 213 -4.05 -3.34 -0.45
N TYR A 214 -4.83 -3.64 -1.49
CA TYR A 214 -5.84 -4.70 -1.54
C TYR A 214 -5.43 -5.72 -2.60
N VAL A 215 -4.58 -6.66 -2.20
CA VAL A 215 -3.86 -7.57 -3.09
C VAL A 215 -4.78 -8.71 -3.53
N TYR A 216 -5.01 -8.86 -4.83
CA TYR A 216 -5.73 -10.04 -5.35
C TYR A 216 -4.79 -11.23 -5.59
N TYR A 217 -3.62 -10.95 -6.14
CA TYR A 217 -2.59 -11.92 -6.50
C TYR A 217 -1.20 -11.42 -6.09
N ASN A 218 -0.21 -12.30 -6.08
CA ASN A 218 1.14 -11.98 -5.61
C ASN A 218 1.72 -10.74 -6.31
N GLU A 219 2.28 -9.82 -5.52
CA GLU A 219 2.88 -8.57 -6.00
C GLU A 219 1.96 -7.71 -6.88
N HIS A 220 0.64 -7.76 -6.68
CA HIS A 220 -0.32 -6.89 -7.39
C HIS A 220 0.10 -5.42 -7.29
N CYS A 221 0.49 -4.84 -8.42
CA CYS A 221 1.02 -3.50 -8.53
C CYS A 221 0.19 -2.60 -9.45
N ILE A 222 0.38 -1.31 -9.25
CA ILE A 222 -0.26 -0.23 -10.00
C ILE A 222 0.85 0.70 -10.48
N ILE A 223 0.82 1.01 -11.77
CA ILE A 223 1.72 1.96 -12.40
C ILE A 223 0.89 3.10 -12.95
N PHE A 224 1.13 4.33 -12.49
CA PHE A 224 0.28 5.47 -12.81
C PHE A 224 1.10 6.65 -13.32
N ASN A 225 0.49 7.44 -14.20
CA ASN A 225 1.14 8.59 -14.79
C ASN A 225 1.46 9.62 -13.70
N GLY A 226 2.65 10.24 -13.74
CA GLY A 226 3.02 11.28 -12.77
C GLY A 226 2.13 12.51 -12.84
N GLU A 227 1.42 12.70 -13.95
CA GLU A 227 0.39 13.72 -14.14
C GLU A 227 -1.02 13.12 -14.01
N HIS A 228 -1.94 13.88 -13.42
CA HIS A 228 -3.35 13.50 -13.34
C HIS A 228 -4.04 13.79 -14.68
N ILE A 229 -3.91 12.85 -15.60
CA ILE A 229 -4.58 12.88 -16.92
C ILE A 229 -5.51 11.67 -17.06
N PRO A 230 -6.68 11.81 -17.71
CA PRO A 230 -7.57 10.68 -17.94
C PRO A 230 -6.90 9.54 -18.71
N MET A 231 -7.33 8.32 -18.39
CA MET A 231 -6.86 7.11 -19.06
C MET A 231 -7.35 7.07 -20.51
N LYS A 232 -6.48 6.64 -21.43
CA LYS A 232 -6.81 6.47 -22.84
C LYS A 232 -6.03 5.30 -23.43
N VAL A 233 -6.73 4.39 -24.12
CA VAL A 233 -6.08 3.25 -24.79
C VAL A 233 -5.81 3.61 -26.24
N GLU A 234 -4.54 3.67 -26.61
CA GLU A 234 -4.09 4.06 -27.95
C GLU A 234 -2.78 3.37 -28.33
N LYS A 235 -2.24 3.65 -29.52
CA LYS A 235 -0.98 3.05 -29.99
C LYS A 235 0.19 3.27 -29.01
N THR A 236 0.20 4.39 -28.29
CA THR A 236 1.24 4.68 -27.28
C THR A 236 1.10 3.79 -26.04
N THR A 237 -0.10 3.29 -25.72
CA THR A 237 -0.34 2.38 -24.60
C THR A 237 0.54 1.14 -24.69
N PHE A 238 0.63 0.50 -25.86
CA PHE A 238 1.48 -0.67 -26.06
C PHE A 238 2.96 -0.35 -25.82
N LYS A 239 3.45 0.83 -26.25
CA LYS A 239 4.82 1.27 -25.94
C LYS A 239 5.03 1.39 -24.44
N LYS A 240 4.09 2.02 -23.73
CA LYS A 240 4.13 2.17 -22.27
C LYS A 240 4.18 0.81 -21.57
N LEU A 241 3.36 -0.16 -21.99
CA LEU A 241 3.35 -1.52 -21.44
C LEU A 241 4.68 -2.24 -21.68
N PHE A 242 5.24 -2.17 -22.90
CA PHE A 242 6.54 -2.79 -23.20
C PHE A 242 7.70 -2.14 -22.45
N ASP A 243 7.69 -0.83 -22.26
CA ASP A 243 8.71 -0.14 -21.46
C ASP A 243 8.68 -0.62 -20.00
N PHE A 244 7.49 -0.86 -19.44
CA PHE A 244 7.38 -1.44 -18.09
C PHE A 244 7.97 -2.86 -18.03
N ILE A 245 7.64 -3.72 -18.99
CA ILE A 245 8.18 -5.09 -19.05
C ILE A 245 9.71 -5.09 -19.17
N LYS A 246 10.31 -4.12 -19.88
CA LYS A 246 11.77 -3.97 -19.92
C LYS A 246 12.37 -3.63 -18.55
N LEU A 247 11.67 -2.83 -17.75
CA LEU A 247 12.10 -2.51 -16.38
C LEU A 247 11.93 -3.69 -15.43
N PHE A 248 10.81 -4.42 -15.53
CA PHE A 248 10.47 -5.52 -14.64
C PHE A 248 10.03 -6.77 -15.43
N PRO A 249 10.99 -7.54 -15.97
CA PRO A 249 10.69 -8.65 -16.90
C PRO A 249 9.92 -9.82 -16.28
N HIS A 250 9.95 -9.95 -14.95
CA HIS A 250 9.25 -10.99 -14.21
C HIS A 250 7.80 -10.65 -13.89
N TYR A 251 7.33 -9.45 -14.24
CA TYR A 251 5.94 -9.04 -14.03
C TYR A 251 5.14 -9.10 -15.33
N PHE A 252 3.85 -9.36 -15.22
CA PHE A 252 2.90 -9.02 -16.28
C PHE A 252 2.37 -7.59 -16.06
N ILE A 253 1.81 -6.99 -17.11
CA ILE A 253 1.11 -5.71 -17.03
C ILE A 253 -0.08 -5.68 -17.99
N GLY A 254 -1.15 -5.02 -17.59
CA GLY A 254 -2.37 -4.86 -18.35
C GLY A 254 -3.04 -3.50 -18.12
N SER A 255 -3.90 -3.15 -19.06
CA SER A 255 -4.72 -1.95 -19.05
C SER A 255 -6.18 -2.37 -19.02
N ASN A 256 -7.00 -1.71 -18.21
CA ASN A 256 -8.45 -1.73 -18.44
C ASN A 256 -8.74 -1.03 -19.78
N ALA A 257 -9.85 -1.37 -20.44
CA ALA A 257 -10.31 -0.58 -21.58
C ALA A 257 -10.77 0.80 -21.08
N ASP A 258 -10.74 1.83 -21.92
CA ASP A 258 -11.26 3.16 -21.63
C ASP A 258 -12.78 3.27 -21.90
N LEU A 259 -13.51 2.18 -21.64
CA LEU A 259 -14.95 2.08 -21.86
C LEU A 259 -15.73 2.32 -20.55
N PRO A 260 -16.89 3.01 -20.57
CA PRO A 260 -17.70 3.25 -19.36
C PRO A 260 -18.17 1.99 -18.63
N ILE A 261 -18.20 0.84 -19.33
CA ILE A 261 -18.73 -0.44 -18.84
C ILE A 261 -17.66 -1.36 -18.25
N VAL A 262 -16.38 -1.02 -18.34
CA VAL A 262 -15.35 -1.84 -17.71
C VAL A 262 -15.28 -1.54 -16.21
N GLY A 263 -15.02 -2.56 -15.39
CA GLY A 263 -14.91 -2.46 -13.93
C GLY A 263 -13.72 -1.62 -13.41
N GLY A 264 -13.14 -0.76 -14.25
CA GLY A 264 -12.07 0.17 -13.87
C GLY A 264 -12.62 1.28 -12.97
N SER A 265 -12.27 1.22 -11.68
CA SER A 265 -12.78 2.16 -10.67
C SER A 265 -12.23 3.59 -10.78
N ILE A 266 -11.20 3.85 -11.61
CA ILE A 266 -10.53 5.15 -11.72
C ILE A 266 -10.15 5.44 -13.18
N LEU A 267 -11.10 5.92 -13.99
CA LEU A 267 -10.81 6.34 -15.38
C LEU A 267 -10.20 7.76 -15.46
N SER A 268 -10.22 8.51 -14.35
CA SER A 268 -9.75 9.90 -14.29
C SER A 268 -8.22 10.04 -14.27
N HIS A 269 -7.48 8.94 -14.09
CA HIS A 269 -6.01 8.94 -14.01
C HIS A 269 -5.45 7.76 -14.80
N ASP A 270 -4.60 8.04 -15.79
CA ASP A 270 -3.90 7.06 -16.64
C ASP A 270 -3.03 6.14 -15.78
N HIS A 271 -3.40 4.84 -15.76
CA HIS A 271 -2.72 3.83 -14.98
C HIS A 271 -2.89 2.44 -15.59
N PHE A 272 -1.99 1.55 -15.19
CA PHE A 272 -1.95 0.14 -15.54
C PHE A 272 -1.85 -0.70 -14.28
N GLN A 273 -2.23 -1.97 -14.39
CA GLN A 273 -2.14 -2.94 -13.31
C GLN A 273 -1.25 -4.10 -13.74
N GLY A 274 -0.49 -4.63 -12.81
CA GLY A 274 0.42 -5.73 -13.08
C GLY A 274 0.74 -6.51 -11.82
N GLY A 275 1.72 -7.40 -11.91
CA GLY A 275 2.27 -8.10 -10.76
C GLY A 275 3.01 -9.37 -11.17
N ASN A 276 3.35 -10.19 -10.18
CA ASN A 276 4.08 -11.43 -10.35
C ASN A 276 3.17 -12.61 -10.10
N TYR A 277 2.33 -12.89 -11.09
CA TYR A 277 1.35 -13.97 -11.03
C TYR A 277 1.10 -14.53 -12.42
N GLU A 278 0.99 -15.85 -12.50
CA GLU A 278 0.71 -16.56 -13.74
C GLU A 278 -0.77 -16.98 -13.75
N PHE A 279 -1.58 -16.25 -14.51
CA PHE A 279 -3.02 -16.53 -14.65
C PHE A 279 -3.28 -17.80 -15.45
N ALA A 280 -4.47 -18.38 -15.24
CA ALA A 280 -4.96 -19.52 -16.02
C ALA A 280 -4.80 -19.35 -17.53
N MET A 281 -5.06 -18.14 -18.07
CA MET A 281 -4.88 -17.84 -19.50
C MET A 281 -3.43 -17.96 -19.97
N ALA A 282 -2.44 -17.64 -19.12
CA ALA A 282 -1.03 -17.79 -19.46
C ALA A 282 -0.56 -19.25 -19.42
N LYS A 283 -1.18 -20.08 -18.58
CA LYS A 283 -0.91 -21.53 -18.46
C LYS A 283 -1.61 -22.36 -19.54
N ALA A 284 -2.67 -21.82 -20.15
CA ALA A 284 -3.47 -22.53 -21.12
C ALA A 284 -2.59 -22.95 -22.32
N PRO A 285 -2.66 -24.23 -22.76
CA PRO A 285 -1.91 -24.67 -23.93
C PRO A 285 -2.42 -23.95 -25.19
N MET A 286 -1.50 -23.68 -26.12
CA MET A 286 -1.88 -23.15 -27.43
C MET A 286 -2.69 -24.20 -28.20
N GLU A 287 -3.90 -23.85 -28.63
CA GLU A 287 -4.71 -24.75 -29.47
C GLU A 287 -4.17 -24.84 -30.90
N GLN A 288 -3.58 -23.75 -31.42
CA GLN A 288 -3.04 -23.66 -32.78
C GLN A 288 -1.76 -22.83 -32.80
N TYR A 289 -0.79 -23.28 -33.59
CA TYR A 289 0.44 -22.56 -33.91
C TYR A 289 0.31 -22.00 -35.33
N TYR A 290 0.69 -20.73 -35.51
CA TYR A 290 0.65 -20.01 -36.79
C TYR A 290 2.06 -19.68 -37.26
#